data_AF-A0A949GKB3-F1
#
_entry.id   AF-A0A949GKB3-F1
#
_cell.length_a   1.000
_cell.length_b   1.000
_cell.length_c   1.000
_cell.angle_alpha   90.00
_cell.angle_beta   90.00
_cell.angle_gamma   90.00
#
_symmetry.space_group_name_H-M   'P 1'
#
loop_
_entity.id
_entity.type
_entity.pdbx_description
1 polymer ?
#
loop_
_entity_poly.entity_id
_entity_poly.type
_entity_poly.pdbx_seq_one_letter_code
_entity_poly.pdbx_strand_id
1 'polypeptide(L)'
;LERYNYSGPKHFDYKPARTESDKGVWESATANMRTYLALKERAAAFRADPRVIAAMKESNIPGLAEPTLAAGETWKDLAQDSFDVEAAGKRGYGYEAVDQLALEHLMGL
;
A
#
# COMPACT_ATOMS: atom_id res chain seq x y z
N LEU A 1 7.96 3.80 2.56
CA LEU A 1 9.28 3.62 3.22
C LEU A 1 10.00 2.41 2.65
N GLU A 2 9.65 1.20 3.06
CA GLU A 2 10.38 -0.03 2.69
C GLU A 2 10.30 -0.39 1.21
N ARG A 3 9.09 -0.44 0.60
CA ARG A 3 8.91 -0.78 -0.83
C ARG A 3 9.75 0.10 -1.78
N TYR A 4 9.92 1.37 -1.43
CA TYR A 4 10.62 2.36 -2.24
C TYR A 4 12.05 2.61 -1.75
N ASN A 5 12.57 1.76 -0.85
CA ASN A 5 13.93 1.85 -0.31
C ASN A 5 14.33 3.25 0.17
N TYR A 6 13.42 3.94 0.87
CA TYR A 6 13.74 5.27 1.41
C TYR A 6 14.90 5.18 2.40
N SER A 7 16.04 5.75 2.03
CA SER A 7 17.33 5.65 2.72
C SER A 7 17.50 6.62 3.89
N GLY A 8 16.60 7.60 4.04
CA GLY A 8 16.68 8.56 5.14
C GLY A 8 16.30 7.95 6.51
N PRO A 9 16.53 8.72 7.59
CA PRO A 9 16.24 8.28 8.95
C PRO A 9 14.77 7.88 9.17
N LYS A 10 14.54 6.97 10.12
CA LYS A 10 13.21 6.65 10.65
C LYS A 10 13.07 7.34 12.01
N HIS A 11 12.83 8.64 11.96
CA HIS A 11 12.82 9.51 13.13
C HIS A 11 11.52 9.35 13.94
N PHE A 12 11.65 9.19 15.26
CA PHE A 12 10.52 9.12 16.19
C PHE A 12 10.47 10.41 17.01
N ASP A 13 9.64 11.36 16.58
CA ASP A 13 9.31 12.56 17.35
C ASP A 13 8.00 12.33 18.10
N TYR A 14 8.11 11.86 19.34
CA TYR A 14 6.96 11.51 20.16
C TYR A 14 7.24 11.87 21.62
N LYS A 15 6.20 11.80 22.45
CA LYS A 15 6.34 11.94 23.90
C LYS A 15 5.89 10.64 24.58
N PRO A 16 6.64 10.11 25.55
CA PRO A 16 6.09 9.16 26.51
C PRO A 16 4.83 9.77 27.14
N ALA A 17 3.85 8.92 27.48
CA ALA A 17 2.65 9.41 28.13
C ALA A 17 3.02 10.11 29.46
N ARG A 18 2.29 11.18 29.81
CA ARG A 18 2.57 11.98 31.01
C ARG A 18 2.52 11.14 32.31
N THR A 19 1.84 10.00 32.28
CA THR A 19 1.67 9.06 33.39
C THR A 19 2.86 8.13 33.61
N GLU A 20 3.82 8.08 32.68
CA GLU A 20 4.92 7.13 32.74
C GLU A 20 5.99 7.51 33.78
N SER A 21 6.65 6.48 34.31
CA SER A 21 7.91 6.62 35.06
C SER A 21 9.11 6.64 34.10
N ASP A 22 10.32 6.89 34.62
CA ASP A 22 11.56 6.82 33.83
C ASP A 22 11.74 5.47 33.12
N LYS A 23 11.31 4.37 33.75
CA LYS A 23 11.31 3.05 33.11
C LYS A 23 10.37 3.03 31.89
N GLY A 24 9.16 3.60 32.03
CA GLY A 24 8.18 3.70 30.94
C GLY A 24 8.64 4.58 29.78
N VAL A 25 9.49 5.58 30.03
CA VAL A 25 10.16 6.37 28.97
C VAL A 25 11.01 5.47 28.07
N TRP A 26 11.86 4.62 28.65
CA TRP A 26 12.71 3.72 27.87
C TRP A 26 11.93 2.58 27.21
N GLU A 27 10.88 2.08 27.87
CA GLU A 27 9.97 1.08 27.29
C GLU A 27 9.24 1.64 26.06
N SER A 28 8.72 2.87 26.13
CA SER A 28 8.05 3.52 25.00
C SER A 28 8.99 3.86 23.85
N ALA A 29 10.26 4.20 24.12
CA ALA A 29 11.26 4.39 23.07
C ALA A 29 11.55 3.08 22.33
N THR A 30 11.68 1.98 23.08
CA THR A 30 11.82 0.64 22.52
C THR A 30 10.58 0.21 21.73
N ALA A 31 9.39 0.55 22.22
CA ALA A 31 8.12 0.21 21.58
C ALA A 31 7.99 0.82 20.17
N ASN A 32 8.43 2.06 19.97
CA ASN A 32 8.45 2.68 18.64
C ASN A 32 9.19 1.82 17.60
N MET A 33 10.41 1.39 17.93
CA MET A 33 11.23 0.54 17.05
C MET A 33 10.61 -0.85 16.85
N ARG A 34 10.09 -1.47 17.92
CA ARG A 34 9.43 -2.78 17.85
C ARG A 34 8.21 -2.74 16.94
N THR A 35 7.36 -1.71 17.08
CA THR A 35 6.18 -1.51 16.24
C THR A 35 6.59 -1.30 14.79
N TYR A 36 7.60 -0.48 14.52
CA TYR A 36 8.10 -0.30 13.16
C TYR A 36 8.56 -1.63 12.53
N LEU A 37 9.36 -2.41 13.24
CA LEU A 37 9.88 -3.68 12.75
C LEU A 37 8.76 -4.71 12.50
N ALA A 38 7.77 -4.78 13.39
CA ALA A 38 6.61 -5.65 13.21
C ALA A 38 5.78 -5.25 11.98
N LEU A 39 5.48 -3.96 11.82
CA LEU A 39 4.74 -3.46 10.65
C LEU A 39 5.53 -3.65 9.35
N LYS A 40 6.86 -3.50 9.39
CA LYS A 40 7.74 -3.81 8.26
C LYS A 40 7.64 -5.27 7.84
N GLU A 41 7.68 -6.20 8.78
CA GLU A 41 7.53 -7.63 8.53
C GLU A 41 6.17 -7.96 7.91
N ARG A 42 5.07 -7.45 8.50
CA ARG A 42 3.71 -7.66 7.97
C ARG A 42 3.53 -7.09 6.57
N ALA A 43 4.05 -5.88 6.32
CA ALA A 43 3.99 -5.28 4.99
C ALA A 43 4.79 -6.07 3.94
N ALA A 44 5.92 -6.66 4.32
CA ALA A 44 6.71 -7.53 3.44
C ALA A 44 5.95 -8.83 3.12
N ALA A 45 5.38 -9.49 4.13
CA ALA A 45 4.57 -10.69 3.95
C ALA A 45 3.34 -10.42 3.05
N PHE A 46 2.62 -9.33 3.29
CA PHE A 46 1.48 -8.90 2.47
C PHE A 46 1.87 -8.76 1.00
N ARG A 47 3.01 -8.13 0.70
CA ARG A 47 3.46 -7.92 -0.68
C ARG A 47 3.98 -9.19 -1.36
N ALA A 48 4.38 -10.20 -0.58
CA ALA A 48 4.86 -11.47 -1.10
C ALA A 48 3.73 -12.51 -1.27
N ASP A 49 2.57 -12.29 -0.67
CA ASP A 49 1.46 -13.24 -0.72
C ASP A 49 0.86 -13.35 -2.14
N PRO A 50 0.84 -14.55 -2.75
CA PRO A 50 0.23 -14.76 -4.06
C PRO A 50 -1.25 -14.34 -4.14
N ARG A 51 -2.00 -14.47 -3.04
CA ARG A 51 -3.41 -14.03 -2.95
C ARG A 51 -3.51 -12.53 -3.12
N VAL A 52 -2.61 -11.78 -2.49
CA VAL A 52 -2.55 -10.31 -2.58
C VAL A 52 -2.16 -9.89 -3.99
N ILE A 53 -1.14 -10.53 -4.58
CA ILE A 53 -0.71 -10.24 -5.96
C ILE A 53 -1.86 -10.47 -6.95
N ALA A 54 -2.59 -11.58 -6.80
CA ALA A 54 -3.75 -11.89 -7.64
C ALA A 54 -4.88 -10.86 -7.45
N ALA A 55 -5.23 -10.53 -6.21
CA ALA A 55 -6.26 -9.53 -5.92
C ALA A 55 -5.90 -8.15 -6.48
N MET A 56 -4.64 -7.70 -6.35
CA MET A 56 -4.18 -6.44 -6.92
C MET A 56 -4.24 -6.41 -8.45
N LYS A 57 -3.98 -7.55 -9.10
CA LYS A 57 -4.10 -7.68 -10.55
C LYS A 57 -5.56 -7.57 -11.00
N GLU A 58 -6.48 -8.24 -10.30
CA GLU A 58 -7.92 -8.16 -10.57
C GLU A 58 -8.43 -6.72 -10.42
N SER A 59 -7.97 -6.02 -9.37
CA SER A 59 -8.25 -4.60 -9.13
C SER A 59 -7.56 -3.65 -10.12
N ASN A 60 -6.73 -4.15 -11.04
CA ASN A 60 -5.95 -3.35 -11.99
C ASN A 60 -5.10 -2.25 -11.35
N ILE A 61 -4.63 -2.47 -10.11
CA ILE A 61 -3.72 -1.54 -9.44
C ILE A 61 -2.41 -1.34 -10.25
N PRO A 62 -1.78 -2.39 -10.82
CA PRO A 62 -0.61 -2.20 -11.67
C PRO A 62 -0.88 -1.35 -12.92
N GLY A 63 -2.10 -1.41 -13.46
CA GLY A 63 -2.47 -0.69 -14.68
C GLY A 63 -2.40 0.84 -14.54
N LEU A 64 -2.45 1.38 -13.32
CA LEU A 64 -2.27 2.81 -13.08
C LEU A 64 -0.83 3.29 -13.35
N ALA A 65 0.14 2.37 -13.38
CA ALA A 65 1.52 2.70 -13.73
C ALA A 65 1.76 2.75 -15.25
N GLU A 66 0.81 2.22 -16.04
CA GLU A 66 0.91 2.26 -17.50
C GLU A 66 0.58 3.68 -17.99
N PRO A 67 1.43 4.28 -18.84
CA PRO A 67 1.09 5.53 -19.50
C PRO A 67 -0.24 5.41 -20.24
N THR A 68 -1.13 6.38 -20.05
CA THR A 68 -2.41 6.39 -20.77
C THR A 68 -2.21 6.51 -22.29
N LEU A 69 -1.17 7.21 -22.72
CA LEU A 69 -0.79 7.31 -24.13
C LEU A 69 0.26 6.27 -24.49
N ALA A 70 0.11 5.68 -25.67
CA ALA A 70 1.17 4.89 -26.27
C ALA A 70 2.37 5.77 -26.66
N ALA A 71 3.55 5.15 -26.77
CA ALA A 71 4.75 5.87 -27.20
C ALA A 71 4.58 6.43 -28.62
N GLY A 72 4.70 7.75 -28.76
CA GLY A 72 4.55 8.45 -30.04
C GLY A 72 3.11 8.79 -30.42
N GLU A 73 2.12 8.42 -29.61
CA GLU A 73 0.73 8.78 -29.81
C GLU A 73 0.51 10.29 -29.60
N THR A 74 -0.36 10.87 -30.41
CA THR A 74 -0.75 12.28 -30.34
C THR A 74 -2.21 12.43 -29.96
N TRP A 75 -2.61 13.63 -29.54
CA TRP A 75 -4.02 13.91 -29.24
C TRP A 75 -4.97 13.68 -30.43
N LYS A 76 -4.46 13.74 -31.67
CA LYS A 76 -5.26 13.50 -32.88
C LYS A 76 -5.62 12.03 -33.03
N ASP A 77 -4.76 11.15 -32.57
CA ASP A 77 -4.97 9.70 -32.61
C ASP A 77 -6.08 9.32 -31.61
N LEU A 78 -6.02 9.85 -30.39
CA LEU A 78 -7.07 9.70 -29.36
C LEU A 78 -8.46 10.19 -29.82
N ALA A 79 -8.50 11.24 -30.63
CA ALA A 79 -9.76 11.80 -31.10
C ALA A 79 -10.54 10.83 -32.02
N GLN A 80 -9.91 9.74 -32.48
CA GLN A 80 -10.54 8.70 -33.27
C GLN A 80 -11.05 7.52 -32.44
N ASP A 81 -10.73 7.46 -31.14
CA ASP A 81 -11.13 6.36 -30.28
C ASP A 81 -12.63 6.39 -29.96
N SER A 82 -13.23 5.20 -29.87
CA SER A 82 -14.58 5.00 -29.36
C SER A 82 -14.53 4.20 -28.07
N PHE A 83 -15.19 4.67 -27.01
CA PHE A 83 -15.21 4.01 -25.71
C PHE A 83 -16.65 3.91 -25.16
N ASP A 84 -17.05 2.71 -24.75
CA ASP A 84 -18.36 2.46 -24.14
C ASP A 84 -18.29 2.69 -22.62
N VAL A 85 -18.72 3.87 -22.19
CA VAL A 85 -18.73 4.27 -20.79
C VAL A 85 -19.75 3.49 -19.96
N GLU A 86 -20.86 3.05 -20.56
CA GLU A 86 -21.93 2.34 -19.85
C GLU A 86 -21.55 0.89 -19.57
N ALA A 87 -20.87 0.24 -20.50
CA ALA A 87 -20.25 -1.05 -20.25
C ALA A 87 -19.12 -0.94 -19.21
N ALA A 88 -18.25 0.06 -19.33
CA ALA A 88 -17.14 0.25 -18.41
C ALA A 88 -17.59 0.52 -16.96
N GLY A 89 -18.66 1.30 -16.77
CA GLY A 89 -19.19 1.64 -15.45
C GLY A 89 -19.73 0.45 -14.65
N LYS A 90 -20.04 -0.67 -15.31
CA LYS A 90 -20.51 -1.90 -14.65
C LYS A 90 -19.38 -2.70 -14.00
N ARG A 91 -18.12 -2.37 -14.29
CA ARG A 91 -16.95 -3.09 -13.79
C ARG A 91 -16.76 -2.85 -12.29
N GLY A 92 -16.72 -3.95 -11.52
CA GLY A 92 -16.24 -3.93 -10.13
C GLY A 92 -14.70 -3.91 -10.06
N TYR A 93 -14.16 -3.24 -9.04
CA TYR A 93 -12.71 -3.14 -8.82
C TYR A 93 -12.18 -4.12 -7.76
N GLY A 94 -13.04 -4.83 -7.03
CA GLY A 94 -12.62 -5.90 -6.11
C GLY A 94 -11.77 -5.44 -4.90
N TYR A 95 -11.81 -4.16 -4.51
CA TYR A 95 -10.95 -3.63 -3.45
C TYR A 95 -11.18 -4.26 -2.07
N GLU A 96 -12.42 -4.66 -1.76
CA GLU A 96 -12.74 -5.35 -0.49
C GLU A 96 -11.87 -6.62 -0.28
N ALA A 97 -11.53 -7.33 -1.35
CA ALA A 97 -10.65 -8.49 -1.26
C ALA A 97 -9.20 -8.10 -0.92
N VAL A 98 -8.70 -7.01 -1.52
CA VAL A 98 -7.36 -6.48 -1.24
C VAL A 98 -7.27 -5.95 0.19
N ASP A 99 -8.30 -5.23 0.63
CA ASP A 99 -8.37 -4.62 1.96
C ASP A 99 -8.46 -5.68 3.06
N GLN A 100 -9.28 -6.71 2.85
CA GLN A 100 -9.38 -7.82 3.79
C GLN A 100 -8.05 -8.57 3.93
N LEU A 101 -7.36 -8.86 2.82
CA LEU A 101 -6.03 -9.48 2.88
C LEU A 101 -5.02 -8.58 3.60
N ALA A 102 -5.09 -7.26 3.41
CA ALA A 102 -4.22 -6.33 4.13
C ALA A 102 -4.45 -6.38 5.65
N LEU A 103 -5.71 -6.47 6.09
CA LEU A 103 -6.07 -6.61 7.49
C LEU A 103 -5.64 -7.96 8.08
N GLU A 104 -5.82 -9.06 7.34
CA GLU A 104 -5.34 -10.39 7.75
C GLU A 104 -3.83 -10.39 8.00
N HIS A 105 -3.05 -9.86 7.06
CA HIS A 105 -1.60 -9.72 7.24
C HIS A 105 -1.24 -8.81 8.41
N LEU A 106 -1.96 -7.71 8.62
CA LEU A 106 -1.72 -6.80 9.74
C LEU A 106 -1.98 -7.49 11.09
N MET A 107 -3.04 -8.29 11.18
CA MET A 107 -3.44 -9.01 12.39
C MET A 107 -2.70 -10.34 12.58
N GLY A 108 -1.95 -10.81 11.58
CA GLY A 108 -1.19 -12.06 11.63
C GLY A 108 -2.04 -13.31 11.46
N LEU A 109 -3.07 -13.24 10.61
CA LEU A 109 -3.97 -14.33 10.24
C LEU A 109 -3.48 -15.11 9.01
#